data_AF-A0A506U160-F1
#
_entry.id   AF-A0A506U160-F1
#
_cell.length_a   1.000
_cell.length_b   1.000
_cell.length_c   1.000
_cell.angle_alpha   90.00
_cell.angle_beta   90.00
_cell.angle_gamma   90.00
#
_symmetry.space_group_name_H-M   'P 1'
#
loop_
_entity.id
_entity.type
_entity.pdbx_description
1 polymer ?
#
loop_
_entity_poly.entity_id
_entity_poly.type
_entity_poly.pdbx_seq_one_letter_code
_entity_poly.pdbx_strand_id
1 'polypeptide(L)'
;MNNNFKNRGNPENHPWGFNQRTVRPIRLSLITRVISLAFLLAVAVLIVGAGLVAYLNVRSDGWGSDAAAWAQVSGSMIAIIGALWIVASEARQARRIRRKQGEEAAWGVRFILIQAQFESQIVAAELTQANEGFDTDDIRSWVQRAKLANLSLETLLTSSGHIHPAVVVTLCNAKILVEQLCSDLQEFQDLVTRGQSPPSSKISDIVNVHASLSALIEHYDARIRGVREALDRGDDMLPLTEWWS
;
A
#
# COMPACT_ATOMS: atom_id res chain seq x y z
N MET A 1 11.94 28.12 53.65
CA MET A 1 13.12 27.98 52.77
C MET A 1 12.61 27.78 51.36
N ASN A 2 12.72 28.85 50.55
CA ASN A 2 12.43 28.86 49.12
C ASN A 2 13.53 28.10 48.36
N ASN A 3 13.16 27.32 47.35
CA ASN A 3 13.80 27.40 46.03
C ASN A 3 12.93 26.76 44.95
N ASN A 4 12.46 27.66 44.08
CA ASN A 4 11.84 27.42 42.79
C ASN A 4 12.77 26.62 41.88
N PHE A 5 12.35 25.42 41.44
CA PHE A 5 12.84 24.85 40.18
C PHE A 5 11.76 24.98 39.11
N LYS A 6 11.73 26.19 38.59
CA LYS A 6 11.17 26.56 37.30
C LYS A 6 12.11 25.99 36.24
N ASN A 7 11.88 24.77 35.77
CA ASN A 7 12.57 24.23 34.60
C ASN A 7 11.55 23.91 33.51
N ARG A 8 11.11 24.98 32.84
CA ARG A 8 10.54 24.92 31.49
C ARG A 8 11.69 24.62 30.54
N GLY A 9 11.93 23.33 30.29
CA GLY A 9 12.92 22.83 29.35
C GLY A 9 12.26 22.32 28.07
N ASN A 10 12.06 23.25 27.14
CA ASN A 10 12.12 23.09 25.69
C ASN A 10 11.40 21.90 25.00
N PRO A 11 10.25 22.11 24.31
CA PRO A 11 9.59 21.10 23.47
C PRO A 11 10.27 20.81 22.11
N GLU A 12 11.54 21.20 21.91
CA GLU A 12 12.20 21.09 20.59
C GLU A 12 13.12 19.87 20.38
N ASN A 13 13.21 18.92 21.32
CA ASN A 13 14.09 17.76 21.18
C ASN A 13 13.32 16.44 21.02
N HIS A 14 12.61 16.29 19.90
CA HIS A 14 12.23 14.97 19.37
C HIS A 14 13.21 14.59 18.25
N PRO A 15 13.95 13.46 18.33
CA PRO A 15 14.91 13.04 17.30
C PRO A 15 14.26 12.49 16.02
N TRP A 16 12.93 12.59 15.89
CA TRP A 16 12.18 12.17 14.70
C TRP A 16 11.29 13.28 14.13
N GLY A 17 11.63 14.54 14.45
CA GLY A 17 11.07 15.70 13.76
C GLY A 17 11.64 15.80 12.34
N PHE A 18 11.11 14.99 11.42
CA PHE A 18 11.23 15.27 9.99
C PHE A 18 10.54 16.60 9.71
N ASN A 19 11.33 17.67 9.80
CA ASN A 19 10.96 18.99 9.34
C ASN A 19 10.94 18.95 7.80
N GLN A 20 9.94 18.26 7.24
CA GLN A 20 9.65 18.29 5.81
C GLN A 20 9.08 19.67 5.51
N ARG A 21 9.98 20.65 5.37
CA ARG A 21 9.70 21.79 4.51
C ARG A 21 9.19 21.21 3.20
N THR A 22 7.95 21.54 2.90
CA THR A 22 7.21 21.21 1.70
C THR A 22 7.93 21.81 0.49
N VAL A 23 9.01 21.17 0.05
CA VAL A 23 9.57 21.38 -1.29
C VAL A 23 8.60 20.70 -2.23
N ARG A 24 7.53 21.43 -2.57
CA ARG A 24 6.55 21.00 -3.55
C ARG A 24 7.30 20.69 -4.87
N PRO A 25 7.22 19.47 -5.43
CA PRO A 25 7.81 19.15 -6.73
C PRO A 25 6.97 19.71 -7.89
N ILE A 26 6.44 20.94 -7.75
CA ILE A 26 5.68 21.60 -8.83
C ILE A 26 6.60 21.88 -10.03
N ARG A 27 7.88 22.19 -9.79
CA ARG A 27 8.82 22.57 -10.85
C ARG A 27 9.19 21.42 -11.79
N LEU A 28 9.36 20.19 -11.29
CA LEU A 28 9.69 19.05 -12.16
C LEU A 28 8.53 18.68 -13.10
N SER A 29 7.29 18.67 -12.59
CA SER A 29 6.12 18.35 -13.43
C SER A 29 5.89 19.36 -14.57
N LEU A 30 6.23 20.63 -14.35
CA LEU A 30 6.14 21.69 -15.35
C LEU A 30 7.21 21.53 -16.44
N ILE A 31 8.46 21.22 -16.06
CA ILE A 31 9.56 20.99 -17.01
C ILE A 31 9.25 19.79 -17.91
N THR A 32 8.80 18.66 -17.34
CA THR A 32 8.46 17.47 -18.13
C THR A 32 7.29 17.72 -19.09
N ARG A 33 6.29 18.51 -18.69
CA ARG A 33 5.17 18.92 -19.55
C ARG A 33 5.63 19.84 -20.68
N VAL A 34 6.52 20.80 -20.40
CA VAL A 34 7.06 21.71 -21.41
C VAL A 34 7.92 20.95 -22.42
N ILE A 35 8.77 20.03 -21.97
CA ILE A 35 9.59 19.18 -22.86
C ILE A 35 8.70 18.29 -23.74
N SER A 36 7.67 17.67 -23.16
CA SER A 36 6.73 16.83 -23.91
C SER A 36 5.97 17.63 -24.97
N LEU A 37 5.54 18.86 -24.61
CA LEU A 37 4.82 19.75 -25.52
C LEU A 37 5.74 20.25 -26.64
N ALA A 38 6.97 20.64 -26.33
CA ALA A 38 7.98 21.04 -27.32
C ALA A 38 8.31 19.89 -28.29
N PHE A 39 8.44 18.67 -27.78
CA PHE A 39 8.68 17.48 -28.60
C PHE A 39 7.52 17.20 -29.55
N LEU A 40 6.27 17.22 -29.06
CA LEU A 40 5.08 17.04 -29.91
C LEU A 40 4.97 18.12 -30.98
N LEU A 41 5.30 19.37 -30.63
CA LEU A 41 5.25 20.50 -31.55
C LEU A 41 6.33 20.39 -32.63
N ALA A 42 7.55 20.01 -32.26
CA ALA A 42 8.64 19.75 -33.21
C ALA A 42 8.28 18.61 -34.18
N VAL A 43 7.71 17.51 -33.67
CA VAL A 43 7.26 16.38 -34.48
C VAL A 43 6.11 16.77 -35.41
N ALA A 44 5.13 17.54 -34.94
CA ALA A 44 4.04 18.03 -35.77
C ALA A 44 4.56 18.93 -36.91
N VAL A 45 5.52 19.82 -36.62
CA VAL A 45 6.16 20.66 -37.63
C VAL A 45 6.91 19.81 -38.67
N LEU A 46 7.60 18.75 -38.25
CA LEU A 46 8.30 17.84 -39.16
C LEU A 46 7.33 17.09 -40.09
N ILE A 47 6.21 16.58 -39.56
CA ILE A 47 5.20 15.88 -40.37
C ILE A 47 4.54 16.83 -41.37
N VAL A 48 4.12 18.01 -40.91
CA VAL A 48 3.49 19.02 -41.78
C VAL A 48 4.49 19.52 -42.82
N GLY A 49 5.74 19.76 -42.42
CA GLY A 49 6.82 20.17 -43.33
C GLY A 49 7.13 19.12 -44.39
N ALA A 50 7.29 17.86 -44.01
CA ALA A 50 7.51 16.74 -44.95
C ALA A 50 6.33 16.55 -45.90
N GLY A 51 5.09 16.66 -45.40
CA GLY A 51 3.88 16.60 -46.21
C GLY A 51 3.76 17.78 -47.19
N LEU A 52 4.13 18.98 -46.77
CA LEU A 52 4.15 20.18 -47.61
C LEU A 52 5.18 20.06 -48.73
N VAL A 53 6.39 19.59 -48.44
CA VAL A 53 7.45 19.38 -49.45
C VAL A 53 7.04 18.30 -50.45
N ALA A 54 6.45 17.18 -49.97
CA ALA A 54 5.90 16.17 -50.86
C ALA A 54 4.82 16.74 -51.80
N TYR A 55 3.90 17.55 -51.26
CA TYR A 55 2.85 18.20 -52.05
C TYR A 55 3.40 19.18 -53.09
N LEU A 56 4.39 20.01 -52.71
CA LEU A 56 5.03 20.95 -53.62
C LEU A 56 5.73 20.23 -54.77
N ASN A 57 6.48 19.16 -54.48
CA ASN A 57 7.16 18.35 -55.50
C ASN A 57 6.16 17.66 -56.44
N VAL A 58 5.05 17.13 -55.92
CA VAL A 58 3.99 16.55 -56.77
C VAL A 58 3.34 17.61 -57.67
N ARG A 59 3.19 18.83 -57.17
CA ARG A 59 2.58 19.93 -57.92
C ARG A 59 3.50 20.50 -59.01
N SER A 60 4.81 20.57 -58.76
CA SER A 60 5.79 21.08 -59.73
C SER A 60 6.17 20.03 -60.78
N ASP A 61 6.53 18.82 -60.32
CA ASP A 61 7.25 17.82 -61.13
C ASP A 61 6.49 16.49 -61.25
N GLY A 62 5.30 16.40 -60.66
CA GLY A 62 4.52 15.16 -60.61
C GLY A 62 5.06 14.16 -59.59
N TRP A 63 4.57 12.92 -59.67
CA TRP A 63 5.00 11.85 -58.77
C TRP A 63 6.41 11.35 -59.14
N GLY A 64 7.43 12.04 -58.63
CA GLY A 64 8.84 11.64 -58.73
C GLY A 64 9.38 10.89 -57.49
N SER A 65 10.61 10.41 -57.58
CA SER A 65 11.31 9.72 -56.48
C SER A 65 11.37 10.55 -55.20
N ASP A 66 11.53 11.87 -55.33
CA ASP A 66 11.67 12.78 -54.20
C ASP A 66 10.33 12.97 -53.46
N ALA A 67 9.22 13.07 -54.19
CA ALA A 67 7.89 13.10 -53.60
C ALA A 67 7.56 11.80 -52.85
N ALA A 68 7.93 10.65 -53.43
CA ALA A 68 7.76 9.35 -52.80
C ALA A 68 8.60 9.20 -51.51
N ALA A 69 9.84 9.70 -51.52
CA ALA A 69 10.71 9.69 -50.34
C ALA A 69 10.13 10.51 -49.18
N TRP A 70 9.63 11.73 -49.45
CA TRP A 70 9.00 12.57 -48.41
C TRP A 70 7.67 11.99 -47.89
N ALA A 71 6.89 11.34 -48.76
CA ALA A 71 5.69 10.61 -48.35
C ALA A 71 6.03 9.40 -47.45
N GLN A 72 7.09 8.67 -47.74
CA GLN A 72 7.56 7.55 -46.91
C GLN A 72 8.09 8.03 -45.54
N VAL A 73 8.83 9.13 -45.50
CA VAL A 73 9.32 9.74 -44.25
C VAL A 73 8.16 10.17 -43.37
N SER A 74 7.14 10.86 -43.92
CA SER A 74 5.97 11.25 -43.14
C SER A 74 5.15 10.04 -42.65
N GLY A 75 4.95 9.03 -43.50
CA GLY A 75 4.25 7.80 -43.13
C GLY A 75 4.95 7.01 -42.01
N SER A 76 6.28 6.88 -42.08
CA SER A 76 7.08 6.21 -41.04
C SER A 76 7.08 6.96 -39.72
N MET A 77 7.15 8.30 -39.74
CA MET A 77 7.04 9.12 -38.53
C MET A 77 5.67 8.96 -37.86
N ILE A 78 4.57 8.97 -38.62
CA ILE A 78 3.21 8.76 -38.09
C ILE A 78 3.10 7.38 -37.44
N ALA A 79 3.63 6.34 -38.09
CA ALA A 79 3.60 4.97 -37.55
C ALA A 79 4.36 4.85 -36.21
N ILE A 80 5.56 5.46 -36.12
CA ILE A 80 6.36 5.47 -34.89
C ILE A 80 5.61 6.17 -33.75
N ILE A 81 5.01 7.33 -34.03
CA ILE A 81 4.24 8.09 -33.03
C ILE A 81 3.00 7.33 -32.59
N GLY A 82 2.29 6.70 -33.54
CA GLY A 82 1.14 5.84 -33.24
C GLY A 82 1.51 4.69 -32.31
N ALA A 83 2.62 3.99 -32.59
CA ALA A 83 3.13 2.92 -31.73
C ALA A 83 3.53 3.43 -30.33
N LEU A 84 4.22 4.56 -30.24
CA LEU A 84 4.56 5.21 -28.96
C LEU A 84 3.32 5.59 -28.16
N TRP A 85 2.27 6.07 -28.81
CA TRP A 85 1.02 6.43 -28.16
C TRP A 85 0.27 5.20 -27.63
N ILE A 86 0.21 4.12 -28.41
CA ILE A 86 -0.37 2.83 -27.99
C ILE A 86 0.39 2.29 -26.78
N VAL A 87 1.72 2.18 -26.85
CA VAL A 87 2.55 1.72 -25.73
C VAL A 87 2.38 2.60 -24.49
N ALA A 88 2.32 3.92 -24.64
CA ALA A 88 2.08 4.84 -23.53
C ALA A 88 0.69 4.67 -22.92
N SER A 89 -0.34 4.43 -23.75
CA SER A 89 -1.72 4.21 -23.29
C SER A 89 -1.87 2.87 -22.56
N GLU A 90 -1.29 1.79 -23.09
CA GLU A 90 -1.25 0.47 -22.47
C GLU A 90 -0.49 0.51 -21.14
N ALA A 91 0.64 1.22 -21.08
CA ALA A 91 1.40 1.40 -19.85
C ALA A 91 0.57 2.12 -18.77
N ARG A 92 -0.20 3.17 -19.15
CA ARG A 92 -1.11 3.86 -18.21
C ARG A 92 -2.25 2.96 -17.75
N GLN A 93 -2.82 2.16 -18.66
CA GLN A 93 -3.91 1.25 -18.33
C GLN A 93 -3.43 0.12 -17.40
N ALA A 94 -2.27 -0.48 -17.70
CA ALA A 94 -1.65 -1.49 -16.85
C ALA A 94 -1.35 -0.95 -15.44
N ARG A 95 -0.89 0.31 -15.31
CA ARG A 95 -0.69 0.97 -14.01
C ARG A 95 -1.99 1.11 -13.23
N ARG A 96 -3.07 1.58 -13.87
CA ARG A 96 -4.40 1.68 -13.22
C ARG A 96 -4.91 0.33 -12.74
N ILE A 97 -4.70 -0.74 -13.51
CA ILE A 97 -5.10 -2.09 -13.13
C ILE A 97 -4.28 -2.58 -11.93
N ARG A 98 -2.96 -2.39 -11.94
CA ARG A 98 -2.09 -2.74 -10.80
C ARG A 98 -2.44 -1.96 -9.54
N ARG A 99 -2.78 -0.66 -9.65
CA ARG A 99 -3.30 0.13 -8.52
C ARG A 99 -4.57 -0.47 -7.94
N LYS A 100 -5.56 -0.76 -8.78
CA LYS A 100 -6.82 -1.38 -8.34
C LYS A 100 -6.60 -2.71 -7.63
N GLN A 101 -5.77 -3.58 -8.21
CA GLN A 101 -5.41 -4.87 -7.59
C GLN A 101 -4.67 -4.69 -6.26
N GLY A 102 -3.77 -3.70 -6.17
CA GLY A 102 -3.07 -3.36 -4.93
C GLY A 102 -4.00 -2.79 -3.85
N GLU A 103 -4.96 -1.95 -4.25
CA GLU A 103 -6.00 -1.42 -3.36
C GLU A 103 -6.91 -2.56 -2.85
N GLU A 104 -7.39 -3.43 -3.73
CA GLU A 104 -8.20 -4.60 -3.37
C GLU A 104 -7.45 -5.52 -2.38
N ALA A 105 -6.16 -5.79 -2.63
CA ALA A 105 -5.33 -6.57 -1.73
C ALA A 105 -5.15 -5.88 -0.36
N ALA A 106 -4.92 -4.56 -0.34
CA ALA A 106 -4.82 -3.79 0.90
C ALA A 106 -6.14 -3.80 1.70
N TRP A 107 -7.28 -3.70 1.02
CA TRP A 107 -8.60 -3.85 1.64
C TRP A 107 -8.79 -5.24 2.26
N GLY A 108 -8.41 -6.30 1.54
CA GLY A 108 -8.47 -7.67 2.04
C GLY A 108 -7.62 -7.87 3.31
N VAL A 109 -6.40 -7.32 3.32
CA VAL A 109 -5.52 -7.32 4.49
C VAL A 109 -6.18 -6.62 5.68
N ARG A 110 -6.66 -5.39 5.46
CA ARG A 110 -7.27 -4.59 6.52
C ARG A 110 -8.50 -5.27 7.10
N PHE A 111 -9.34 -5.85 6.25
CA PHE A 111 -10.52 -6.60 6.66
C PHE A 111 -10.15 -7.77 7.58
N ILE A 112 -9.16 -8.58 7.19
CA ILE A 112 -8.74 -9.74 7.99
C ILE A 112 -8.11 -9.31 9.34
N LEU A 113 -7.33 -8.23 9.37
CA LEU A 113 -6.80 -7.68 10.62
C LEU A 113 -7.90 -7.22 11.57
N ILE A 114 -8.91 -6.51 11.04
CA ILE A 114 -10.08 -6.08 11.83
C ILE A 114 -10.88 -7.28 12.32
N GLN A 115 -11.08 -8.29 11.48
CA GLN A 115 -11.79 -9.50 11.88
C GLN A 115 -11.05 -10.21 13.03
N ALA A 116 -9.73 -10.37 12.93
CA ALA A 116 -8.94 -10.97 14.00
C ALA A 116 -9.03 -10.16 15.31
N GLN A 117 -8.95 -8.83 15.21
CA GLN A 117 -9.13 -7.94 16.37
C GLN A 117 -10.53 -8.10 16.99
N PHE A 118 -11.58 -8.14 16.16
CA PHE A 118 -12.95 -8.27 16.60
C PHE A 118 -13.21 -9.60 17.30
N GLU A 119 -12.75 -10.72 16.73
CA GLU A 119 -12.86 -12.04 17.39
C GLU A 119 -12.12 -12.07 18.74
N SER A 120 -10.91 -11.50 18.80
CA SER A 120 -10.16 -11.41 20.07
C SER A 120 -10.85 -10.51 21.10
N GLN A 121 -11.54 -9.46 20.66
CA GLN A 121 -12.31 -8.57 21.53
C GLN A 121 -13.54 -9.27 22.11
N ILE A 122 -14.23 -10.11 21.31
CA ILE A 122 -15.35 -10.93 21.81
C ILE A 122 -14.85 -11.85 22.92
N VAL A 123 -13.76 -12.58 22.68
CA VAL A 123 -13.16 -13.47 23.69
C VAL A 123 -12.81 -12.68 24.95
N ALA A 124 -12.14 -11.54 24.82
CA ALA A 124 -11.78 -10.70 25.96
C ALA A 124 -13.00 -10.18 26.73
N ALA A 125 -14.06 -9.78 26.02
CA ALA A 125 -15.30 -9.29 26.63
C ALA A 125 -16.00 -10.41 27.41
N GLU A 126 -16.14 -11.59 26.83
CA GLU A 126 -16.78 -12.75 27.48
C GLU A 126 -15.95 -13.23 28.69
N LEU A 127 -14.62 -13.23 28.59
CA LEU A 127 -13.71 -13.62 29.67
C LEU A 127 -13.71 -12.64 30.87
N THR A 128 -14.09 -11.38 30.66
CA THR A 128 -14.06 -10.32 31.69
C THR A 128 -15.43 -10.02 32.31
N GLN A 129 -16.49 -10.74 31.90
CA GLN A 129 -17.81 -10.55 32.48
C GLN A 129 -17.85 -10.97 33.96
N ALA A 130 -18.27 -10.03 34.82
CA ALA A 130 -18.18 -10.18 36.27
C ALA A 130 -19.19 -11.16 36.88
N ASN A 131 -20.21 -11.61 36.13
CA ASN A 131 -21.39 -12.29 36.69
C ASN A 131 -21.69 -13.68 36.07
N GLU A 132 -20.92 -14.13 35.08
CA GLU A 132 -21.11 -15.44 34.45
C GLU A 132 -19.81 -16.24 34.55
N GLY A 133 -19.89 -17.43 35.14
CA GLY A 133 -18.81 -18.41 35.01
C GLY A 133 -18.81 -18.93 33.58
N PHE A 134 -17.63 -19.13 33.01
CA PHE A 134 -17.47 -19.70 31.67
C PHE A 134 -17.53 -21.24 31.72
N ASP A 135 -18.23 -21.84 30.77
CA ASP A 135 -18.26 -23.29 30.57
C ASP A 135 -17.25 -23.73 29.49
N THR A 136 -16.97 -25.02 29.46
CA THR A 136 -16.18 -25.72 28.45
C THR A 136 -16.65 -25.46 27.02
N ASP A 137 -17.95 -25.22 26.80
CA ASP A 137 -18.49 -24.88 25.48
C ASP A 137 -18.13 -23.45 25.04
N ASP A 138 -18.06 -22.48 25.98
CA ASP A 138 -17.61 -21.11 25.70
C ASP A 138 -16.14 -21.12 25.29
N ILE A 139 -15.30 -21.85 26.04
CA ILE A 139 -13.87 -21.99 25.74
C ILE A 139 -13.67 -22.64 24.37
N ARG A 140 -14.48 -23.65 24.02
CA ARG A 140 -14.43 -24.29 22.70
C ARG A 140 -14.77 -23.28 21.60
N SER A 141 -15.80 -22.45 21.79
CA SER A 141 -16.16 -21.38 20.86
C SER A 141 -15.01 -20.38 20.66
N TRP A 142 -14.35 -19.96 21.75
CA TRP A 142 -13.19 -19.06 21.68
C TRP A 142 -12.04 -19.66 20.88
N VAL A 143 -11.70 -20.93 21.13
CA VAL A 143 -10.65 -21.65 20.38
C VAL A 143 -11.01 -21.73 18.89
N GLN A 144 -12.26 -22.00 18.55
CA GLN A 144 -12.71 -22.07 17.15
C GLN A 144 -12.59 -20.71 16.45
N ARG A 145 -12.99 -19.62 17.10
CA ARG A 145 -12.87 -18.25 16.58
C ARG A 145 -11.42 -17.86 16.34
N ALA A 146 -10.55 -18.11 17.33
CA ALA A 146 -9.12 -17.82 17.20
C ALA A 146 -8.47 -18.63 16.07
N LYS A 147 -8.81 -19.92 15.93
CA LYS A 147 -8.34 -20.77 14.83
C LYS A 147 -8.83 -20.29 13.46
N LEU A 148 -10.07 -19.84 13.35
CA LEU A 148 -10.62 -19.30 12.10
C LEU A 148 -9.90 -18.00 11.69
N ALA A 149 -9.64 -17.11 12.64
CA ALA A 149 -8.84 -15.91 12.41
C ALA A 149 -7.41 -16.27 11.97
N ASN A 150 -6.78 -17.26 12.61
CA ASN A 150 -5.44 -17.73 12.22
C ASN A 150 -5.42 -18.28 10.79
N LEU A 151 -6.37 -19.16 10.45
CA LEU A 151 -6.48 -19.75 9.11
C LEU A 151 -6.70 -18.69 8.03
N SER A 152 -7.49 -17.66 8.33
CA SER A 152 -7.72 -16.53 7.42
C SER A 152 -6.44 -15.73 7.16
N LEU A 153 -5.65 -15.48 8.22
CA LEU A 153 -4.35 -14.82 8.11
C LEU A 153 -3.33 -15.65 7.33
N GLU A 154 -3.28 -16.96 7.57
CA GLU A 154 -2.40 -17.89 6.84
C GLU A 154 -2.76 -17.99 5.35
N THR A 155 -4.05 -18.07 5.04
CA THR A 155 -4.56 -18.09 3.65
C THR A 155 -4.17 -16.80 2.91
N LEU A 156 -4.23 -15.66 3.59
CA LEU A 156 -3.83 -14.40 3.00
C LEU A 156 -2.30 -14.33 2.80
N LEU A 157 -1.51 -14.77 3.78
CA LEU A 157 -0.05 -14.80 3.68
C LEU A 157 0.42 -15.69 2.53
N THR A 158 -0.19 -16.85 2.33
CA THR A 158 0.15 -17.79 1.24
C THR A 158 -0.27 -17.29 -0.14
N SER A 159 -1.32 -16.46 -0.24
CA SER A 159 -1.78 -15.85 -1.50
C SER A 159 -1.13 -14.50 -1.82
N SER A 160 -0.37 -13.91 -0.88
CA SER A 160 0.12 -12.52 -0.94
C SER A 160 1.34 -12.24 -1.82
N GLY A 161 1.61 -13.03 -2.87
CA GLY A 161 2.80 -12.91 -3.73
C GLY A 161 2.99 -11.54 -4.43
N HIS A 162 2.02 -10.65 -4.37
CA HIS A 162 2.04 -9.31 -4.96
C HIS A 162 1.88 -8.16 -3.94
N ILE A 163 1.86 -8.47 -2.64
CA ILE A 163 1.62 -7.49 -1.58
C ILE A 163 2.95 -6.85 -1.13
N HIS A 164 2.91 -5.54 -0.82
CA HIS A 164 4.08 -4.79 -0.37
C HIS A 164 4.71 -5.41 0.90
N PRO A 165 6.05 -5.54 1.02
CA PRO A 165 6.70 -6.21 2.16
C PRO A 165 6.30 -5.66 3.54
N ALA A 166 6.11 -4.34 3.66
CA ALA A 166 5.66 -3.72 4.91
C ALA A 166 4.28 -4.22 5.40
N VAL A 167 3.42 -4.61 4.45
CA VAL A 167 2.11 -5.19 4.74
C VAL A 167 2.25 -6.65 5.18
N VAL A 168 3.12 -7.41 4.50
CA VAL A 168 3.44 -8.80 4.87
C VAL A 168 3.98 -8.87 6.30
N VAL A 169 4.88 -7.97 6.70
CA VAL A 169 5.39 -7.90 8.08
C VAL A 169 4.26 -7.67 9.09
N THR A 170 3.30 -6.81 8.77
CA THR A 170 2.16 -6.53 9.64
C THR A 170 1.27 -7.77 9.79
N LEU A 171 1.00 -8.48 8.69
CA LEU A 171 0.25 -9.74 8.72
C LEU A 171 0.95 -10.83 9.50
N CYS A 172 2.28 -10.98 9.36
CA CYS A 172 3.05 -11.93 10.15
C CYS A 172 2.95 -11.62 11.65
N ASN A 173 3.03 -10.35 12.05
CA ASN A 173 2.86 -9.95 13.44
C ASN A 173 1.45 -10.28 13.96
N ALA A 174 0.41 -10.01 13.15
CA ALA A 174 -0.96 -10.37 13.51
C ALA A 174 -1.12 -11.88 13.68
N LYS A 175 -0.54 -12.67 12.76
CA LYS A 175 -0.54 -14.13 12.84
C LYS A 175 0.12 -14.62 14.12
N ILE A 176 1.29 -14.11 14.49
CA ILE A 176 1.98 -14.48 15.74
C ILE A 176 1.08 -14.20 16.96
N LEU A 177 0.43 -13.04 17.01
CA LEU A 177 -0.48 -12.69 18.10
C LEU A 177 -1.68 -13.65 18.20
N VAL A 178 -2.28 -14.02 17.06
CA VAL A 178 -3.43 -14.92 17.01
C VAL A 178 -3.02 -16.38 17.28
N GLU A 179 -1.82 -16.80 16.85
CA GLU A 179 -1.25 -18.11 17.20
C GLU A 179 -0.99 -18.23 18.69
N GLN A 180 -0.44 -17.19 19.30
CA GLN A 180 -0.27 -17.11 20.74
C GLN A 180 -1.63 -17.21 21.46
N LEU A 181 -2.64 -16.46 21.01
CA LEU A 181 -4.01 -16.56 21.53
C LEU A 181 -4.56 -17.99 21.41
N CYS A 182 -4.34 -18.67 20.29
CA CYS A 182 -4.76 -20.06 20.10
C CYS A 182 -4.10 -21.01 21.10
N SER A 183 -2.80 -20.81 21.37
CA SER A 183 -2.05 -21.59 22.36
C SER A 183 -2.55 -21.31 23.78
N ASP A 184 -2.75 -20.03 24.10
CA ASP A 184 -3.19 -19.59 25.42
C ASP A 184 -4.59 -20.10 25.75
N LEU A 185 -5.51 -20.10 24.78
CA LEU A 185 -6.85 -20.65 24.92
C LEU A 185 -6.86 -22.18 25.06
N GLN A 186 -5.92 -22.90 24.42
CA GLN A 186 -5.78 -24.35 24.59
C GLN A 186 -5.27 -24.69 26.00
N GLU A 187 -4.25 -23.97 26.49
CA GLU A 187 -3.80 -24.13 27.86
C GLU A 187 -4.88 -23.77 28.87
N PHE A 188 -5.65 -22.72 28.60
CA PHE A 188 -6.81 -22.33 29.41
C PHE A 188 -7.87 -23.44 29.46
N GLN A 189 -8.19 -24.04 28.32
CA GLN A 189 -9.10 -25.17 28.22
C GLN A 189 -8.62 -26.38 29.03
N ASP A 190 -7.33 -26.71 28.95
CA ASP A 190 -6.73 -27.83 29.69
C ASP A 190 -6.80 -27.62 31.20
N LEU A 191 -6.56 -26.41 31.69
CA LEU A 191 -6.66 -26.07 33.11
C LEU A 191 -8.10 -26.23 33.60
N VAL A 192 -9.07 -25.70 32.88
CA VAL A 192 -10.49 -25.79 33.24
C VAL A 192 -10.98 -27.24 33.20
N THR A 193 -10.59 -28.01 32.19
CA THR A 193 -10.97 -29.43 32.07
C THR A 193 -10.40 -30.28 33.23
N ARG A 194 -9.25 -29.88 33.79
CA ARG A 194 -8.64 -30.51 34.98
C ARG A 194 -9.23 -29.98 36.31
N GLY A 195 -10.23 -29.11 36.27
CA GLY A 195 -10.83 -28.49 37.45
C GLY A 195 -9.92 -27.45 38.13
N GLN A 196 -8.91 -26.93 37.43
CA GLN A 196 -8.00 -25.91 37.93
C GLN A 196 -8.49 -24.52 37.54
N SER A 197 -8.34 -23.55 38.44
CA SER A 197 -8.61 -22.14 38.13
C SER A 197 -7.44 -21.54 37.35
N PRO A 198 -7.68 -20.91 36.19
CA PRO A 198 -6.63 -20.24 35.42
C PRO A 198 -6.00 -19.09 36.21
N PRO A 199 -4.68 -18.89 36.14
CA PRO A 199 -4.04 -17.77 36.82
C PRO A 199 -4.45 -16.45 36.17
N SER A 200 -4.57 -15.39 36.98
CA SER A 200 -4.96 -14.05 36.52
C SER A 200 -4.04 -13.47 35.45
N SER A 201 -2.76 -13.87 35.43
CA SER A 201 -1.82 -13.49 34.38
C SER A 201 -2.25 -14.03 33.02
N LYS A 202 -2.72 -15.28 32.95
CA LYS A 202 -3.16 -15.90 31.68
C LYS A 202 -4.41 -15.23 31.11
N ILE A 203 -5.34 -14.84 32.00
CA ILE A 203 -6.52 -14.05 31.65
C ILE A 203 -6.08 -12.70 31.06
N SER A 204 -5.14 -12.01 31.72
CA SER A 204 -4.60 -10.75 31.20
C SER A 204 -3.91 -10.92 29.85
N ASP A 205 -3.14 -11.99 29.65
CA ASP A 205 -2.43 -12.24 28.39
C ASP A 205 -3.42 -12.42 27.23
N ILE A 206 -4.47 -13.24 27.43
CA ILE A 206 -5.56 -13.46 26.46
C ILE A 206 -6.26 -12.14 26.12
N VAL A 207 -6.61 -11.34 27.14
CA VAL A 207 -7.26 -10.03 26.95
C VAL A 207 -6.34 -9.07 26.21
N ASN A 208 -5.05 -9.01 26.53
CA ASN A 208 -4.13 -8.04 25.92
C ASN A 208 -3.91 -8.24 24.41
N VAL A 209 -4.27 -9.40 23.85
CA VAL A 209 -4.16 -9.66 22.40
C VAL A 209 -5.03 -8.69 21.59
N HIS A 210 -6.26 -8.39 22.02
CA HIS A 210 -7.12 -7.49 21.24
C HIS A 210 -6.57 -6.05 21.20
N ALA A 211 -5.96 -5.59 22.29
CA ALA A 211 -5.32 -4.28 22.38
C ALA A 211 -4.08 -4.23 21.47
N SER A 212 -3.29 -5.31 21.48
CA SER A 212 -2.11 -5.44 20.61
C SER A 212 -2.50 -5.45 19.12
N LEU A 213 -3.58 -6.15 18.76
CA LEU A 213 -4.12 -6.14 17.39
C LEU A 213 -4.69 -4.77 17.00
N SER A 214 -5.35 -4.06 17.92
CA SER A 214 -5.83 -2.69 17.68
C SER A 214 -4.67 -1.73 17.37
N ALA A 215 -3.60 -1.76 18.17
CA ALA A 215 -2.39 -0.97 17.91
C ALA A 215 -1.74 -1.34 16.56
N LEU A 216 -1.74 -2.64 16.22
CA LEU A 216 -1.21 -3.11 14.93
C LEU A 216 -2.01 -2.57 13.74
N ILE A 217 -3.34 -2.47 13.86
CA ILE A 217 -4.20 -1.85 12.83
C ILE A 217 -3.86 -0.37 12.65
N GLU A 218 -3.63 0.37 13.74
CA GLU A 218 -3.22 1.78 13.65
C GLU A 218 -1.87 1.93 12.93
N HIS A 219 -0.91 1.07 13.26
CA HIS A 219 0.38 1.02 12.57
C HIS A 219 0.25 0.64 11.10
N TYR A 220 -0.65 -0.28 10.77
CA TYR A 220 -0.97 -0.64 9.39
C TYR A 220 -1.53 0.57 8.62
N ASP A 221 -2.55 1.23 9.15
CA ASP A 221 -3.19 2.39 8.53
C ASP A 221 -2.21 3.57 8.38
N ALA A 222 -1.29 3.76 9.32
CA ALA A 222 -0.20 4.73 9.20
C ALA A 222 0.80 4.38 8.08
N ARG A 223 1.21 3.11 7.98
CA ARG A 223 2.13 2.64 6.93
C ARG A 223 1.51 2.72 5.54
N ILE A 224 0.26 2.30 5.38
CA ILE A 224 -0.44 2.38 4.09
C ILE A 224 -0.61 3.83 3.65
N ARG A 225 -0.92 4.76 4.55
CA ARG A 225 -0.92 6.19 4.25
C ARG A 225 0.43 6.67 3.73
N GLY A 226 1.53 6.32 4.40
CA GLY A 226 2.87 6.65 3.94
C GLY A 226 3.23 6.05 2.57
N VAL A 227 2.86 4.80 2.31
CA VAL A 227 3.06 4.15 1.00
C VAL A 227 2.26 4.86 -0.09
N ARG A 228 0.98 5.17 0.17
CA ARG A 228 0.13 5.90 -0.76
C ARG A 228 0.71 7.27 -1.10
N GLU A 229 1.12 8.04 -0.09
CA GLU A 229 1.74 9.35 -0.29
C GLU A 229 3.05 9.28 -1.08
N ALA A 230 3.85 8.22 -0.91
CA ALA A 230 5.07 8.00 -1.68
C ALA A 230 4.78 7.66 -3.15
N LEU A 231 3.79 6.81 -3.40
CA LEU A 231 3.34 6.46 -4.76
C LEU A 231 2.70 7.65 -5.49
N ASP A 232 1.90 8.45 -4.77
CA ASP A 232 1.28 9.68 -5.29
C ASP A 232 2.35 10.74 -5.64
N ARG A 233 3.45 10.81 -4.88
CA ARG A 233 4.59 11.69 -5.17
C ARG A 233 5.45 11.22 -6.34
N GLY A 234 5.63 9.90 -6.48
CA GLY A 234 6.45 9.29 -7.53
C GLY A 234 5.76 9.13 -8.90
N ASP A 235 4.54 9.67 -9.07
CA ASP A 235 3.69 9.45 -10.25
C ASP A 235 3.61 7.95 -10.62
N ASP A 236 3.39 7.11 -9.59
CA ASP A 236 3.33 5.65 -9.70
C ASP A 236 4.63 4.91 -9.99
N MET A 237 5.75 5.60 -9.99
CA MET A 237 7.06 4.95 -9.93
C MET A 237 7.49 4.81 -8.48
N LEU A 238 8.05 3.64 -8.14
CA LEU A 238 8.95 3.56 -6.99
C LEU A 238 9.98 4.68 -7.17
N PRO A 239 10.30 5.48 -6.13
CA PRO A 239 11.25 6.58 -6.22
C PRO A 239 12.66 6.02 -6.45
N LEU A 240 12.94 5.56 -7.67
CA LEU A 240 14.25 5.08 -8.11
C LEU A 240 15.18 6.27 -8.37
N THR A 241 14.62 7.45 -8.61
CA THR A 241 15.37 8.66 -8.98
C THR A 241 15.84 9.49 -7.80
N GLU A 242 15.29 9.32 -6.59
CA GLU A 242 15.71 10.11 -5.41
C GLU A 242 16.89 9.50 -4.65
N TRP A 243 17.25 8.24 -4.92
CA TRP A 243 18.36 7.56 -4.24
C TRP A 243 19.73 7.75 -4.93
N TRP A 244 19.74 8.39 -6.10
CA TRP A 244 20.94 8.63 -6.93
C TRP A 244 21.18 10.11 -7.23
N SER A 245 20.83 11.00 -6.29
CA SER A 245 21.20 12.42 -6.35
C SER A 245 21.90 12.87 -5.08
#